data_AF-A0A3B6PNT9-F1
#
_entry.id   AF-A0A3B6PNT9-F1
#
_cell.length_a   1.000
_cell.length_b   1.000
_cell.length_c   1.000
_cell.angle_alpha   90.00
_cell.angle_beta   90.00
_cell.angle_gamma   90.00
#
_symmetry.space_group_name_H-M   'P 1'
#
loop_
_entity.id
_entity.type
_entity.pdbx_description
1 polymer ?
#
loop_
_entity_poly.entity_id
_entity_poly.type
_entity_poly.pdbx_seq_one_letter_code
_entity_poly.pdbx_strand_id
1 'polypeptide(L)'
;MSRKPRDQQRKSCRSRALVLLIVVATNTATFLLFSDASSAIGIRSGEHGRCITFWNSTKLSLRDINITEYALAASRDELLHLHDRLVTASSLVVTLLGINDTSSNMAAARDEQKHAAADGLWQPELTGELQLAVGPHKLPLGFTKNLGSDQLFPAVGQGCRLFPDELERYMNYKPGGECPSDEQFSQRLMLKGCEPLPRRRCRTRSPAGYAEPTPLPASLWSMPPDTSIMWDAYTCKNYSCLANRSKSKGFYDCKDCFDLRNGREKGRWMRDDGALSYSIDAVLATKPNGTVRIGLDIGGGSGTFAARMQERGVTVVTTSMNFDGPFNSFIASRGLVPMHLSIAHRLPFFDGTLDIVHSMHVLSHWIPDAMLEFALFDIYRVLRPGGLFWLDHFFCLGTQMNTTYVPMFNQIGFNKVRWNARRKLDRGIKMNEWYLSALLEKPTT
;
A
#
# COMPACT_ATOMS: atom_id res chain seq x y z
N MET A 1 -57.21 51.13 -15.30
CA MET A 1 -57.19 51.32 -13.83
C MET A 1 -55.83 50.90 -13.30
N SER A 2 -55.22 51.77 -12.50
CA SER A 2 -53.84 51.75 -12.03
C SER A 2 -53.66 50.87 -10.78
N ARG A 3 -52.60 50.05 -10.71
CA ARG A 3 -51.93 49.67 -9.44
C ARG A 3 -50.42 49.43 -9.68
N LYS A 4 -49.61 50.12 -8.86
CA LYS A 4 -48.18 50.46 -8.95
C LYS A 4 -47.18 49.28 -9.02
N PRO A 5 -45.99 49.45 -9.65
CA PRO A 5 -44.87 48.49 -9.63
C PRO A 5 -43.92 48.64 -8.42
N ARG A 6 -44.33 49.30 -7.32
CA ARG A 6 -43.44 49.57 -6.17
C ARG A 6 -43.35 48.43 -5.14
N ASP A 7 -44.30 47.50 -5.10
CA ASP A 7 -44.32 46.45 -4.07
C ASP A 7 -43.43 45.24 -4.37
N GLN A 8 -43.16 44.96 -5.64
CA GLN A 8 -42.36 43.79 -6.04
C GLN A 8 -40.86 44.02 -5.85
N GLN A 9 -40.39 45.25 -6.08
CA GLN A 9 -39.00 45.64 -5.83
C GLN A 9 -38.69 45.75 -4.33
N ARG A 10 -39.68 46.13 -3.50
CA ARG A 10 -39.55 46.21 -2.04
C ARG A 10 -39.44 44.84 -1.37
N LYS A 11 -40.12 43.81 -1.92
CA LYS A 11 -40.01 42.40 -1.45
C LYS A 11 -38.65 41.77 -1.76
N SER A 12 -38.09 42.03 -2.94
CA SER A 12 -36.76 41.54 -3.34
C SER A 12 -35.63 42.16 -2.50
N CYS A 13 -35.71 43.46 -2.21
CA CYS A 13 -34.72 44.15 -1.39
C CYS A 13 -34.76 43.72 0.09
N ARG A 14 -35.98 43.45 0.63
CA ARG A 14 -36.15 42.87 1.98
C ARG A 14 -35.56 41.47 2.10
N SER A 15 -35.70 40.63 1.07
CA SER A 15 -35.12 39.28 1.03
C SER A 15 -33.60 39.30 1.07
N ARG A 16 -32.95 40.17 0.30
CA ARG A 16 -31.48 40.30 0.28
C ARG A 16 -30.93 40.86 1.59
N ALA A 17 -31.61 41.85 2.18
CA ALA A 17 -31.24 42.39 3.49
C ALA A 17 -31.38 41.36 4.62
N LEU A 18 -32.42 40.51 4.58
CA LEU A 18 -32.63 39.43 5.53
C LEU A 18 -31.50 38.39 5.44
N VAL A 19 -31.10 38.00 4.22
CA VAL A 19 -30.00 37.05 4.02
C VAL A 19 -28.67 37.63 4.53
N LEU A 20 -28.41 38.91 4.27
CA LEU A 20 -27.20 39.58 4.75
C LEU A 20 -27.19 39.70 6.28
N LEU A 21 -28.34 40.00 6.91
CA LEU A 21 -28.50 39.98 8.36
C LEU A 21 -28.29 38.60 8.95
N ILE A 22 -28.78 37.54 8.31
CA ILE A 22 -28.57 36.16 8.76
C ILE A 22 -27.09 35.81 8.67
N VAL A 23 -26.41 36.14 7.57
CA VAL A 23 -24.97 35.85 7.39
C VAL A 23 -24.12 36.62 8.39
N VAL A 24 -24.43 37.90 8.63
CA VAL A 24 -23.74 38.71 9.64
C VAL A 24 -24.01 38.17 11.03
N ALA A 25 -25.26 37.80 11.37
CA ALA A 25 -25.61 37.22 12.66
C ALA A 25 -24.97 35.85 12.89
N THR A 26 -24.90 34.98 11.87
CA THR A 26 -24.21 33.69 11.99
C THR A 26 -22.71 33.90 12.15
N ASN A 27 -22.11 34.84 11.44
CA ASN A 27 -20.68 35.12 11.56
C ASN A 27 -20.33 35.82 12.88
N THR A 28 -21.17 36.71 13.41
CA THR A 28 -20.96 37.32 14.73
C THR A 28 -21.25 36.34 15.87
N ALA A 29 -22.25 35.46 15.75
CA ALA A 29 -22.46 34.37 16.70
C ALA A 29 -21.28 33.38 16.69
N THR A 30 -20.72 33.09 15.51
CA THR A 30 -19.49 32.29 15.39
C THR A 30 -18.33 33.02 16.06
N PHE A 31 -18.16 34.32 15.82
CA PHE A 31 -17.10 35.10 16.46
C PHE A 31 -17.25 35.19 17.98
N LEU A 32 -18.48 35.28 18.51
CA LEU A 32 -18.78 35.30 19.94
C LEU A 32 -18.69 33.91 20.61
N LEU A 33 -18.96 32.83 19.88
CA LEU A 33 -18.78 31.45 20.35
C LEU A 33 -17.31 31.01 20.35
N PHE A 34 -16.48 31.60 19.49
CA PHE A 34 -15.05 31.27 19.36
C PHE A 34 -14.10 32.35 19.90
N SER A 35 -14.60 33.48 20.38
CA SER A 35 -13.81 34.48 21.13
C SER A 35 -14.15 34.38 22.61
N ASP A 36 -13.33 33.63 23.36
CA ASP A 36 -13.36 33.59 24.82
C ASP A 36 -13.05 34.99 25.39
N ALA A 37 -14.08 35.74 25.75
CA ALA A 37 -13.98 36.81 26.71
C ALA A 37 -14.29 36.22 28.09
N SER A 38 -13.24 35.85 28.81
CA SER A 38 -13.27 35.46 30.22
C SER A 38 -14.10 36.44 31.05
N SER A 39 -15.15 35.96 31.71
CA SER A 39 -15.81 36.64 32.83
C SER A 39 -16.39 35.59 33.77
N ALA A 40 -15.91 35.65 35.01
CA ALA A 40 -16.21 34.74 36.12
C ALA A 40 -17.62 34.95 36.72
N ILE A 41 -17.92 34.14 37.76
CA ILE A 41 -19.09 34.08 38.69
C ILE A 41 -20.07 32.95 38.31
N GLY A 42 -20.48 31.97 39.15
CA GLY A 42 -20.19 31.58 40.53
C GLY A 42 -21.19 30.48 41.00
N ILE A 43 -20.67 29.46 41.72
CA ILE A 43 -21.25 28.74 42.89
C ILE A 43 -22.46 27.75 42.78
N ARG A 44 -22.27 26.59 43.47
CA ARG A 44 -23.20 25.56 44.06
C ARG A 44 -23.85 24.53 43.12
N SER A 45 -24.19 23.29 43.51
CA SER A 45 -23.89 22.30 44.56
C SER A 45 -24.97 21.21 44.36
N GLY A 46 -24.67 19.91 44.37
CA GLY A 46 -25.73 18.89 44.52
C GLY A 46 -25.47 17.51 43.94
N GLU A 47 -25.67 16.52 44.80
CA GLU A 47 -25.44 15.07 44.79
C GLU A 47 -26.12 14.15 43.74
N HIS A 48 -25.42 13.03 43.47
CA HIS A 48 -25.83 11.62 43.28
C HIS A 48 -26.85 11.17 42.19
N GLY A 49 -26.36 10.37 41.24
CA GLY A 49 -27.14 9.41 40.44
C GLY A 49 -26.36 8.77 39.28
N ARG A 50 -26.13 7.45 39.33
CA ARG A 50 -25.37 6.62 38.36
C ARG A 50 -25.97 6.63 36.93
N CYS A 51 -25.12 6.75 35.90
CA CYS A 51 -25.21 5.96 34.66
C CYS A 51 -23.87 6.00 33.90
N ILE A 52 -23.28 4.84 33.63
CA ILE A 52 -22.11 4.69 32.77
C ILE A 52 -22.59 4.80 31.32
N THR A 53 -22.20 5.87 30.64
CA THR A 53 -22.22 5.93 29.17
C THR A 53 -20.89 6.50 28.66
N PHE A 54 -20.34 5.73 27.73
CA PHE A 54 -19.13 6.00 26.96
C PHE A 54 -19.37 7.18 26.00
N TRP A 55 -18.29 7.93 25.72
CA TRP A 55 -18.15 9.08 24.81
C TRP A 55 -18.56 10.46 25.36
N ASN A 56 -17.55 11.21 25.83
CA ASN A 56 -17.54 12.66 25.66
C ASN A 56 -16.10 13.16 25.51
N SER A 57 -15.84 13.92 24.45
CA SER A 57 -14.56 14.56 24.17
C SER A 57 -14.14 15.44 25.34
N THR A 58 -13.06 15.09 26.02
CA THR A 58 -12.50 15.95 27.06
C THR A 58 -11.87 17.17 26.40
N LYS A 59 -12.49 18.34 26.60
CA LYS A 59 -11.76 19.61 26.58
C LYS A 59 -10.57 19.45 27.53
N LEU A 60 -9.36 19.33 27.00
CA LEU A 60 -8.15 19.44 27.81
C LEU A 60 -8.18 20.80 28.51
N SER A 61 -8.26 20.79 29.83
CA SER A 61 -8.09 22.00 30.63
C SER A 61 -6.63 22.45 30.54
N LEU A 62 -6.36 23.75 30.65
CA LEU A 62 -4.99 24.27 30.82
C LEU A 62 -4.25 23.59 31.99
N ARG A 63 -5.00 23.08 32.99
CA ARG A 63 -4.43 22.27 34.07
C ARG A 63 -3.94 20.90 33.59
N ASP A 64 -4.64 20.24 32.67
CA ASP A 64 -4.24 18.94 32.13
C ASP A 64 -2.99 19.09 31.25
N ILE A 65 -2.91 20.18 30.48
CA ILE A 65 -1.72 20.53 29.70
C ILE A 65 -0.53 20.78 30.63
N ASN A 66 -0.72 21.56 31.70
CA ASN A 66 0.34 21.83 32.67
C ASN A 66 0.77 20.55 33.42
N ILE A 67 -0.18 19.67 33.76
CA ILE A 67 0.11 18.36 34.37
C ILE A 67 0.90 17.46 33.40
N THR A 68 0.54 17.43 32.12
CA THR A 68 1.31 16.68 31.11
C THR A 68 2.69 17.28 30.86
N GLU A 69 2.83 18.61 30.94
CA GLU A 69 4.12 19.30 30.81
C GLU A 69 5.03 19.03 32.00
N TYR A 70 4.48 19.02 33.22
CA TYR A 70 5.19 18.60 34.42
C TYR A 70 5.55 17.11 34.40
N ALA A 71 4.65 16.23 33.94
CA ALA A 71 4.94 14.80 33.79
C ALA A 71 6.03 14.56 32.74
N LEU A 72 6.00 15.29 31.62
CA LEU A 72 7.02 15.22 30.58
C LEU A 72 8.36 15.78 31.07
N ALA A 73 8.35 16.85 31.87
CA ALA A 73 9.56 17.38 32.51
C ALA A 73 10.14 16.40 33.52
N ALA A 74 9.31 15.76 34.34
CA ALA A 74 9.73 14.73 35.30
C ALA A 74 10.32 13.49 34.60
N SER A 75 9.68 13.00 33.53
CA SER A 75 10.23 11.88 32.74
C SER A 75 11.53 12.25 32.01
N ARG A 76 11.70 13.51 31.60
CA ARG A 76 12.97 14.00 31.05
C ARG A 76 14.07 14.04 32.09
N ASP A 77 13.74 14.45 33.32
CA ASP A 77 14.68 14.45 34.44
C ASP A 77 15.09 13.02 34.83
N GLU A 78 14.13 12.08 34.88
CA GLU A 78 14.42 10.65 35.08
C GLU A 78 15.31 10.08 33.97
N LEU A 79 15.07 10.44 32.70
CA LEU A 79 15.90 10.02 31.57
C LEU A 79 17.32 10.58 31.66
N LEU A 80 17.48 11.85 32.05
CA LEU A 80 18.79 12.46 32.27
C LEU A 80 19.53 11.80 33.43
N HIS A 81 18.83 11.50 34.53
CA HIS A 81 19.40 10.80 35.68
C HIS A 81 19.76 9.35 35.35
N LEU A 82 18.93 8.62 34.58
CA LEU A 82 19.27 7.29 34.07
C LEU A 82 20.49 7.32 33.15
N HIS A 83 20.60 8.34 32.29
CA HIS A 83 21.76 8.54 31.45
C HIS A 83 23.02 8.78 32.28
N ASP A 84 22.94 9.63 33.31
CA ASP A 84 24.06 9.90 34.22
C ASP A 84 24.49 8.65 35.02
N ARG A 85 23.52 7.84 35.47
CA ARG A 85 23.83 6.54 36.11
C ARG A 85 24.48 5.55 35.16
N LEU A 86 24.08 5.54 33.89
CA LEU A 86 24.64 4.66 32.87
C LEU A 86 26.06 5.10 32.48
N VAL A 87 26.30 6.41 32.41
CA VAL A 87 27.64 7.02 32.25
C VAL A 87 28.53 6.66 33.44
N THR A 88 28.03 6.79 34.67
CA THR A 88 28.75 6.45 35.90
C THR A 88 29.07 4.96 35.96
N ALA A 89 28.11 4.09 35.64
CA ALA A 89 28.31 2.64 35.59
C ALA A 89 29.35 2.25 34.51
N SER A 90 29.27 2.88 33.33
CA SER A 90 30.24 2.69 32.25
C SER A 90 31.63 3.17 32.66
N SER A 91 31.73 4.31 33.35
CA SER A 91 33.00 4.82 33.90
C SER A 91 33.58 3.86 34.92
N LEU A 92 32.76 3.30 35.82
CA LEU A 92 33.21 2.32 36.81
C LEU A 92 33.74 1.05 36.17
N VAL A 93 33.08 0.57 35.10
CA VAL A 93 33.54 -0.57 34.30
C VAL A 93 34.88 -0.26 33.62
N VAL A 94 35.04 0.95 33.07
CA VAL A 94 36.30 1.40 32.46
C VAL A 94 37.43 1.51 33.50
N THR A 95 37.14 1.99 34.71
CA THR A 95 38.09 2.05 35.83
C THR A 95 38.47 0.66 36.33
N LEU A 96 37.51 -0.27 36.43
CA LEU A 96 37.74 -1.67 36.81
C LEU A 96 38.55 -2.45 35.76
N LEU A 97 38.43 -2.06 34.49
CA LEU A 97 39.19 -2.63 33.37
C LEU A 97 40.54 -1.94 33.11
N GLY A 98 40.88 -0.88 33.86
CA GLY A 98 42.18 -0.20 33.80
C GLY A 98 42.46 0.56 32.49
N ILE A 99 41.43 0.96 31.74
CA ILE A 99 41.57 1.60 30.43
C ILE A 99 41.61 3.12 30.60
N ASN A 100 42.81 3.69 30.79
CA ASN A 100 43.02 5.10 31.12
C ASN A 100 42.93 6.11 29.94
N ASP A 101 42.53 5.68 28.74
CA ASP A 101 42.74 6.49 27.51
C ASP A 101 41.44 6.77 26.71
N THR A 102 40.33 7.05 27.40
CA THR A 102 38.99 7.15 26.77
C THR A 102 38.35 8.54 26.77
N SER A 103 38.93 9.54 27.46
CA SER A 103 38.39 10.91 27.51
C SER A 103 38.37 11.59 26.13
N SER A 104 39.47 11.49 25.37
CA SER A 104 39.61 11.96 23.98
C SER A 104 38.64 11.23 23.03
N ASN A 105 38.53 9.90 23.20
CA ASN A 105 37.73 9.06 22.33
C ASN A 105 36.23 9.22 22.57
N MET A 106 35.79 9.58 23.78
CA MET A 106 34.38 9.87 24.07
C MET A 106 33.93 11.22 23.51
N ALA A 107 34.79 12.24 23.46
CA ALA A 107 34.46 13.51 22.81
C ALA A 107 34.34 13.35 21.28
N ALA A 108 35.28 12.61 20.68
CA ALA A 108 35.23 12.25 19.26
C ALA A 108 33.99 11.39 18.94
N ALA A 109 33.68 10.39 19.77
CA ALA A 109 32.47 9.57 19.61
C ALA A 109 31.18 10.39 19.77
N ARG A 110 31.16 11.43 20.62
CA ARG A 110 29.99 12.30 20.82
C ARG A 110 29.77 13.25 19.64
N ASP A 111 30.84 13.72 19.00
CA ASP A 111 30.76 14.47 17.74
C ASP A 111 30.43 13.55 16.56
N GLU A 112 30.98 12.33 16.48
CA GLU A 112 30.55 11.31 15.52
C GLU A 112 29.08 10.93 15.70
N GLN A 113 28.55 10.91 16.92
CA GLN A 113 27.16 10.56 17.20
C GLN A 113 26.20 11.74 16.98
N LYS A 114 26.68 12.99 17.13
CA LYS A 114 25.97 14.20 16.66
C LYS A 114 25.98 14.32 15.14
N HIS A 115 27.09 13.98 14.49
CA HIS A 115 27.19 13.90 13.04
C HIS A 115 26.36 12.75 12.48
N ALA A 116 26.34 11.57 13.11
CA ALA A 116 25.46 10.46 12.73
C ALA A 116 23.96 10.73 12.96
N ALA A 117 23.64 11.66 13.88
CA ALA A 117 22.27 12.14 14.07
C ALA A 117 21.89 13.28 13.08
N ALA A 118 22.88 13.98 12.50
CA ALA A 118 22.68 15.06 11.54
C ALA A 118 22.78 14.60 10.07
N ASP A 119 23.71 13.70 9.76
CA ASP A 119 23.85 12.94 8.52
C ASP A 119 23.03 11.65 8.63
N GLY A 120 21.71 11.79 8.42
CA GLY A 120 20.78 10.70 8.66
C GLY A 120 21.11 9.43 7.88
N LEU A 121 21.35 8.32 8.59
CA LEU A 121 21.05 6.92 8.23
C LEU A 121 21.47 6.40 6.83
N TRP A 122 22.33 7.11 6.12
CA TRP A 122 22.97 6.76 4.85
C TRP A 122 24.48 6.95 5.07
N GLN A 123 25.24 5.85 5.03
CA GLN A 123 26.68 5.86 5.34
C GLN A 123 27.57 6.48 4.23
N PRO A 124 27.17 6.53 2.94
CA PRO A 124 27.88 7.34 1.94
C PRO A 124 27.35 8.77 1.85
N GLU A 125 28.24 9.73 1.57
CA GLU A 125 27.86 11.07 1.08
C GLU A 125 27.07 10.92 -0.22
N LEU A 126 25.74 11.01 -0.14
CA LEU A 126 24.88 10.95 -1.32
C LEU A 126 25.14 12.18 -2.19
N THR A 127 25.27 11.98 -3.50
CA THR A 127 25.50 13.07 -4.46
C THR A 127 24.46 13.11 -5.58
N GLY A 128 24.37 14.25 -6.27
CA GLY A 128 23.59 14.41 -7.50
C GLY A 128 22.08 14.17 -7.35
N GLU A 129 21.49 13.47 -8.32
CA GLU A 129 20.06 13.18 -8.33
C GLU A 129 19.63 12.28 -7.17
N LEU A 130 20.51 11.39 -6.70
CA LEU A 130 20.18 10.47 -5.62
C LEU A 130 19.94 11.24 -4.31
N GLN A 131 20.85 12.16 -3.96
CA GLN A 131 20.69 13.02 -2.79
C GLN A 131 19.39 13.81 -2.84
N LEU A 132 19.05 14.35 -4.01
CA LEU A 132 17.81 15.09 -4.20
C LEU A 132 16.57 14.20 -4.12
N ALA A 133 16.64 12.93 -4.56
CA ALA A 133 15.48 12.05 -4.60
C ALA A 133 15.12 11.42 -3.24
N VAL A 134 16.09 11.32 -2.32
CA VAL A 134 15.91 10.66 -1.02
C VAL A 134 16.09 11.60 0.18
N GLY A 135 16.73 12.76 -0.04
CA GLY A 135 17.01 13.75 1.00
C GLY A 135 15.79 14.55 1.44
N PRO A 136 15.87 15.24 2.58
CA PRO A 136 14.80 16.10 3.06
C PRO A 136 14.59 17.32 2.15
N HIS A 137 13.34 17.69 1.93
CA HIS A 137 12.96 18.89 1.19
C HIS A 137 12.26 19.89 2.09
N LYS A 138 12.77 21.14 2.15
CA LYS A 138 12.10 22.20 2.91
C LYS A 138 10.72 22.50 2.34
N LEU A 139 9.76 22.67 3.24
CA LEU A 139 8.40 23.05 2.92
C LEU A 139 8.35 24.54 2.53
N PRO A 140 7.62 24.91 1.46
CA PRO A 140 7.53 26.31 1.02
C PRO A 140 6.98 27.27 2.09
N LEU A 141 6.15 26.77 3.01
CA LEU A 141 5.50 27.55 4.07
C LEU A 141 6.14 27.33 5.45
N GLY A 142 7.29 26.66 5.51
CA GLY A 142 7.95 26.32 6.77
C GLY A 142 7.22 25.23 7.56
N PHE A 143 7.33 25.29 8.89
CA PHE A 143 6.84 24.26 9.80
C PHE A 143 5.33 24.03 9.70
N THR A 144 4.93 22.76 9.67
CA THR A 144 3.50 22.37 9.75
C THR A 144 3.25 21.40 10.90
N LYS A 145 2.18 21.63 11.65
CA LYS A 145 1.79 20.74 12.77
C LYS A 145 1.45 19.32 12.31
N ASN A 146 0.92 19.17 11.10
CA ASN A 146 0.54 17.87 10.55
C ASN A 146 1.76 16.97 10.28
N LEU A 147 2.90 17.57 9.88
CA LEU A 147 4.15 16.84 9.66
C LEU A 147 5.06 16.86 10.89
N GLY A 148 4.84 17.79 11.83
CA GLY A 148 5.76 18.02 12.95
C GLY A 148 7.15 18.49 12.50
N SER A 149 7.26 19.02 11.28
CA SER A 149 8.52 19.39 10.63
C SER A 149 8.31 20.52 9.62
N ASP A 150 9.39 21.24 9.30
CA ASP A 150 9.50 22.16 8.16
C ASP A 150 10.10 21.46 6.92
N GLN A 151 10.30 20.14 6.97
CA GLN A 151 10.86 19.32 5.92
C GLN A 151 9.93 18.14 5.57
N LEU A 152 9.99 17.72 4.31
CA LEU A 152 9.31 16.55 3.76
C LEU A 152 10.34 15.50 3.34
N PHE A 153 10.10 14.25 3.71
CA PHE A 153 10.95 13.12 3.36
C PHE A 153 10.30 12.29 2.25
N PRO A 154 10.97 12.09 1.09
CA PRO A 154 10.49 11.18 0.07
C PRO A 154 10.42 9.73 0.58
N ALA A 155 9.37 9.00 0.18
CA ALA A 155 9.28 7.57 0.45
C ALA A 155 10.28 6.80 -0.42
N VAL A 156 11.11 5.97 0.21
CA VAL A 156 12.08 5.09 -0.43
C VAL A 156 12.10 3.78 0.34
N GLY A 157 12.11 2.65 -0.37
CA GLY A 157 12.16 1.33 0.25
C GLY A 157 13.39 1.20 1.16
N GLN A 158 13.19 0.68 2.38
CA GLN A 158 14.28 0.55 3.35
C GLN A 158 15.44 -0.32 2.81
N GLY A 159 15.12 -1.34 2.00
CA GLY A 159 16.12 -2.23 1.41
C GLY A 159 17.07 -1.53 0.43
N CYS A 160 16.71 -0.35 -0.11
CA CYS A 160 17.59 0.43 -0.98
C CYS A 160 18.95 0.74 -0.34
N ARG A 161 18.98 0.88 1.01
CA ARG A 161 20.19 1.21 1.78
C ARG A 161 21.27 0.15 1.72
N LEU A 162 20.90 -1.09 1.42
CA LEU A 162 21.83 -2.21 1.32
C LEU A 162 22.54 -2.24 -0.03
N PHE A 163 22.14 -1.40 -1.00
CA PHE A 163 22.64 -1.42 -2.38
C PHE A 163 22.98 -0.01 -2.91
N PRO A 164 23.86 0.75 -2.23
CA PRO A 164 24.18 2.13 -2.62
C PRO A 164 24.68 2.25 -4.06
N ASP A 165 25.61 1.40 -4.49
CA ASP A 165 26.19 1.45 -5.84
C ASP A 165 25.15 1.18 -6.94
N GLU A 166 24.25 0.22 -6.71
CA GLU A 166 23.17 -0.07 -7.65
C GLU A 166 22.14 1.06 -7.65
N LEU A 167 21.89 1.69 -6.51
CA LEU A 167 20.98 2.83 -6.39
C LEU A 167 21.54 4.07 -7.08
N GLU A 168 22.84 4.35 -6.96
CA GLU A 168 23.53 5.42 -7.70
C GLU A 168 23.47 5.16 -9.21
N ARG A 169 23.73 3.92 -9.64
CA ARG A 169 23.57 3.53 -11.04
C ARG A 169 22.13 3.73 -11.53
N TYR A 170 21.14 3.40 -10.70
CA TYR A 170 19.73 3.66 -11.00
C TYR A 170 19.45 5.18 -11.06
N MET A 171 20.12 6.01 -10.29
CA MET A 171 19.92 7.47 -10.33
C MET A 171 20.82 8.18 -11.35
N ASN A 172 21.60 7.45 -12.15
CA ASN A 172 22.44 8.02 -13.19
C ASN A 172 21.63 8.28 -14.48
N TYR A 173 21.04 9.46 -14.57
CA TYR A 173 20.34 9.95 -15.75
C TYR A 173 20.49 11.47 -15.89
N LYS A 174 20.19 12.01 -17.07
CA LYS A 174 20.14 13.45 -17.29
C LYS A 174 18.76 14.01 -16.94
N PRO A 175 18.62 14.95 -15.99
CA PRO A 175 17.34 15.58 -15.67
C PRO A 175 16.70 16.23 -16.91
N GLY A 176 15.39 16.00 -17.11
CA GLY A 176 14.64 16.45 -18.28
C GLY A 176 14.96 15.70 -19.59
N GLY A 177 15.95 14.81 -19.59
CA GLY A 177 16.29 13.93 -20.71
C GLY A 177 15.44 12.66 -20.75
N GLU A 178 15.84 11.70 -21.59
CA GLU A 178 15.22 10.37 -21.67
C GLU A 178 15.68 9.49 -20.50
N CYS A 179 14.78 8.70 -19.94
CA CYS A 179 15.13 7.71 -18.91
C CYS A 179 15.93 6.55 -19.51
N PRO A 180 16.93 6.00 -18.78
CA PRO A 180 17.62 4.80 -19.19
C PRO A 180 16.66 3.62 -19.42
N SER A 181 16.96 2.76 -20.40
CA SER A 181 16.23 1.51 -20.63
C SER A 181 16.72 0.42 -19.68
N ASP A 182 16.28 0.46 -18.42
CA ASP A 182 16.80 -0.37 -17.34
C ASP A 182 15.70 -1.02 -16.48
N GLU A 183 14.60 -1.41 -17.11
CA GLU A 183 13.44 -2.01 -16.44
C GLU A 183 13.80 -3.28 -15.66
N GLN A 184 14.57 -4.20 -16.24
CA GLN A 184 15.02 -5.41 -15.52
C GLN A 184 15.85 -5.07 -14.28
N PHE A 185 16.72 -4.05 -14.39
CA PHE A 185 17.56 -3.60 -13.29
C PHE A 185 16.74 -2.95 -12.18
N SER A 186 15.78 -2.10 -12.55
CA SER A 186 14.81 -1.46 -11.65
C SER A 186 13.99 -2.51 -10.91
N GLN A 187 13.46 -3.51 -11.62
CA GLN A 187 12.72 -4.62 -11.02
C GLN A 187 13.59 -5.42 -10.04
N ARG A 188 14.85 -5.68 -10.39
CA ARG A 188 15.78 -6.38 -9.49
C ARG A 188 16.01 -5.61 -8.19
N LEU A 189 16.12 -4.29 -8.24
CA LEU A 189 16.20 -3.45 -7.05
C LEU A 189 14.91 -3.54 -6.21
N MET A 190 13.73 -3.46 -6.83
CA MET A 190 12.45 -3.63 -6.13
C MET A 190 12.40 -4.97 -5.38
N LEU A 191 12.76 -6.07 -6.05
CA LEU A 191 12.79 -7.42 -5.48
C LEU A 191 13.82 -7.59 -4.35
N LYS A 192 14.84 -6.72 -4.30
CA LYS A 192 15.81 -6.63 -3.19
C LYS A 192 15.28 -5.81 -2.00
N GLY A 193 14.02 -5.35 -2.04
CA GLY A 193 13.39 -4.54 -1.00
C GLY A 193 13.54 -3.03 -1.20
N CYS A 194 14.04 -2.59 -2.36
CA CYS A 194 14.10 -1.17 -2.73
C CYS A 194 12.77 -0.73 -3.37
N GLU A 195 11.68 -0.90 -2.62
CA GLU A 195 10.31 -0.61 -3.06
C GLU A 195 9.59 0.26 -2.02
N PRO A 196 9.10 1.46 -2.38
CA PRO A 196 9.20 2.09 -3.70
C PRO A 196 10.64 2.53 -4.04
N LEU A 197 10.97 2.52 -5.33
CA LEU A 197 12.20 3.09 -5.86
C LEU A 197 12.18 4.64 -5.76
N PRO A 198 13.34 5.30 -5.65
CA PRO A 198 13.41 6.76 -5.76
C PRO A 198 12.83 7.27 -7.09
N ARG A 199 12.16 8.41 -7.04
CA ARG A 199 11.56 9.03 -8.23
C ARG A 199 12.63 9.66 -9.11
N ARG A 200 12.57 9.39 -10.42
CA ARG A 200 13.46 10.01 -11.41
C ARG A 200 12.84 11.26 -12.05
N ARG A 201 13.68 12.22 -12.43
CA ARG A 201 13.31 13.44 -13.18
C ARG A 201 13.63 13.34 -14.68
N CYS A 202 13.40 12.18 -15.27
CA CYS A 202 13.57 11.92 -16.70
C CYS A 202 12.22 11.59 -17.36
N ARG A 203 12.17 11.61 -18.70
CA ARG A 203 10.99 11.27 -19.49
C ARG A 203 11.09 9.82 -19.95
N THR A 204 10.06 9.02 -19.67
CA THR A 204 9.98 7.64 -20.16
C THR A 204 10.00 7.62 -21.69
N ARG A 205 10.78 6.71 -22.26
CA ARG A 205 10.85 6.51 -23.72
C ARG A 205 9.52 6.01 -24.26
N SER A 206 9.08 6.56 -25.39
CA SER A 206 7.88 6.10 -26.10
C SER A 206 8.23 5.03 -27.13
N PRO A 207 7.38 4.01 -27.35
CA PRO A 207 7.60 3.02 -28.37
C PRO A 207 7.47 3.59 -29.78
N ALA A 208 8.29 3.10 -30.69
CA ALA A 208 8.26 3.51 -32.08
C ALA A 208 6.98 3.01 -32.77
N GLY A 209 6.27 3.90 -33.46
CA GLY A 209 5.03 3.56 -34.16
C GLY A 209 3.87 3.21 -33.23
N TYR A 210 3.82 3.81 -32.03
CA TYR A 210 2.73 3.63 -31.08
C TYR A 210 1.37 3.78 -31.76
N ALA A 211 0.48 2.84 -31.48
CA ALA A 211 -0.90 2.86 -31.94
C ALA A 211 -1.83 2.92 -30.72
N GLU A 212 -2.94 3.65 -30.87
CA GLU A 212 -3.98 3.72 -29.85
C GLU A 212 -4.50 2.31 -29.52
N PRO A 213 -4.80 2.02 -28.23
CA PRO A 213 -5.31 0.71 -27.84
C PRO A 213 -6.64 0.38 -28.52
N THR A 214 -6.87 -0.92 -28.75
CA THR A 214 -8.19 -1.42 -29.15
C THR A 214 -9.25 -0.95 -28.14
N PRO A 215 -10.43 -0.49 -28.57
CA PRO A 215 -11.48 -0.09 -27.64
C PRO A 215 -12.06 -1.26 -26.81
N LEU A 216 -12.60 -0.94 -25.63
CA LEU A 216 -13.42 -1.87 -24.85
C LEU A 216 -14.75 -2.16 -25.59
N PRO A 217 -15.29 -3.39 -25.50
CA PRO A 217 -14.78 -4.54 -24.73
C PRO A 217 -13.77 -5.41 -25.50
N ALA A 218 -13.49 -5.11 -26.78
CA ALA A 218 -12.66 -5.96 -27.63
C ALA A 218 -11.23 -6.13 -27.11
N SER A 219 -10.66 -5.08 -26.49
CA SER A 219 -9.33 -5.10 -25.86
C SER A 219 -9.14 -6.20 -24.82
N LEU A 220 -10.20 -6.67 -24.16
CA LEU A 220 -10.10 -7.68 -23.11
C LEU A 220 -9.55 -9.01 -23.61
N TRP A 221 -9.81 -9.34 -24.89
CA TRP A 221 -9.48 -10.63 -25.49
C TRP A 221 -8.75 -10.52 -26.83
N SER A 222 -8.38 -9.30 -27.25
CA SER A 222 -7.54 -9.07 -28.42
C SER A 222 -6.07 -8.95 -28.04
N MET A 223 -5.18 -9.47 -28.89
CA MET A 223 -3.76 -9.17 -28.75
C MET A 223 -3.50 -7.70 -29.12
N PRO A 224 -2.78 -6.94 -28.26
CA PRO A 224 -2.35 -5.58 -28.59
C PRO A 224 -1.31 -5.58 -29.73
N PRO A 225 -1.12 -4.45 -30.42
CA PRO A 225 -0.10 -4.32 -31.45
C PRO A 225 1.30 -4.39 -30.84
N ASP A 226 2.27 -4.97 -31.56
CA ASP A 226 3.65 -5.07 -31.08
C ASP A 226 4.30 -3.69 -30.84
N THR A 227 3.74 -2.61 -31.38
CA THR A 227 4.21 -1.24 -31.17
C THR A 227 3.68 -0.58 -29.89
N SER A 228 2.90 -1.29 -29.06
CA SER A 228 2.35 -0.75 -27.82
C SER A 228 3.39 -0.59 -26.69
N ILE A 229 4.55 -1.24 -26.81
CA ILE A 229 5.58 -1.26 -25.76
C ILE A 229 7.00 -1.24 -26.31
N MET A 230 7.96 -0.97 -25.43
CA MET A 230 9.38 -1.19 -25.67
C MET A 230 9.74 -2.65 -25.34
N TRP A 231 10.44 -3.33 -26.25
CA TRP A 231 10.81 -4.75 -26.08
C TRP A 231 12.23 -4.98 -25.57
N ASP A 232 13.00 -3.92 -25.33
CA ASP A 232 14.44 -3.99 -25.00
C ASP A 232 14.69 -4.89 -23.78
N ALA A 233 13.80 -4.83 -22.78
CA ALA A 233 13.87 -5.55 -21.53
C ALA A 233 13.40 -7.01 -21.58
N TYR A 234 12.96 -7.55 -22.72
CA TYR A 234 12.39 -8.91 -22.77
C TYR A 234 13.06 -9.79 -23.83
N THR A 235 13.09 -11.10 -23.58
CA THR A 235 13.63 -12.07 -24.54
C THR A 235 12.80 -12.13 -25.82
N CYS A 236 11.47 -12.12 -25.69
CA CYS A 236 10.57 -11.99 -26.82
C CYS A 236 10.53 -10.54 -27.33
N LYS A 237 10.44 -10.36 -28.65
CA LYS A 237 10.39 -9.04 -29.32
C LYS A 237 9.04 -8.71 -29.97
N ASN A 238 8.05 -9.55 -29.73
CA ASN A 238 6.66 -9.37 -30.15
C ASN A 238 5.73 -10.26 -29.31
N TYR A 239 4.44 -9.96 -29.36
CA TYR A 239 3.42 -10.72 -28.65
C TYR A 239 3.21 -12.12 -29.21
N SER A 240 3.47 -12.34 -30.51
CA SER A 240 3.39 -13.67 -31.12
C SER A 240 4.41 -14.65 -30.50
N CYS A 241 5.61 -14.19 -30.20
CA CYS A 241 6.64 -14.94 -29.46
C CYS A 241 6.16 -15.31 -28.06
N LEU A 242 5.54 -14.35 -27.33
CA LEU A 242 5.00 -14.60 -26.00
C LEU A 242 3.86 -15.62 -26.02
N ALA A 243 2.92 -15.50 -26.96
CA ALA A 243 1.80 -16.43 -27.10
C ALA A 243 2.25 -17.85 -27.46
N ASN A 244 3.34 -17.99 -28.23
CA ASN A 244 3.90 -19.28 -28.62
C ASN A 244 4.97 -19.83 -27.65
N ARG A 245 5.25 -19.13 -26.54
CA ARG A 245 6.35 -19.47 -25.61
C ARG A 245 6.19 -20.86 -24.98
N SER A 246 4.98 -21.38 -24.88
CA SER A 246 4.71 -22.75 -24.41
C SER A 246 5.38 -23.85 -25.24
N LYS A 247 5.71 -23.57 -26.51
CA LYS A 247 6.42 -24.48 -27.41
C LYS A 247 7.95 -24.44 -27.19
N SER A 248 8.44 -23.43 -26.47
CA SER A 248 9.87 -23.22 -26.23
C SER A 248 10.34 -23.97 -24.98
N LYS A 249 11.58 -24.47 -25.03
CA LYS A 249 12.26 -25.03 -23.84
C LYS A 249 12.66 -23.88 -22.90
N GLY A 250 12.45 -24.05 -21.60
CA GLY A 250 12.78 -23.04 -20.59
C GLY A 250 11.83 -23.05 -19.40
N PHE A 251 12.23 -22.38 -18.33
CA PHE A 251 11.37 -22.07 -17.18
C PHE A 251 11.02 -20.58 -17.27
N TYR A 252 9.72 -20.31 -17.37
CA TYR A 252 9.17 -18.96 -17.43
C TYR A 252 8.04 -18.91 -16.41
N ASP A 253 7.91 -17.78 -15.71
CA ASP A 253 6.83 -17.55 -14.74
C ASP A 253 5.46 -17.82 -15.37
N CYS A 254 5.31 -17.43 -16.64
CA CYS A 254 4.19 -17.82 -17.46
C CYS A 254 4.60 -18.25 -18.87
N LYS A 255 4.10 -19.42 -19.31
CA LYS A 255 4.36 -20.01 -20.63
C LYS A 255 3.29 -19.72 -21.68
N ASP A 256 2.03 -19.57 -21.31
CA ASP A 256 0.90 -19.51 -22.24
C ASP A 256 -0.17 -18.45 -21.90
N CYS A 257 0.04 -17.63 -20.87
CA CYS A 257 -0.94 -16.61 -20.43
C CYS A 257 -1.05 -15.39 -21.36
N PHE A 258 -0.17 -15.25 -22.36
CA PHE A 258 -0.31 -14.23 -23.39
C PHE A 258 -1.15 -14.72 -24.59
N ASP A 259 -1.49 -16.01 -24.69
CA ASP A 259 -2.43 -16.49 -25.71
C ASP A 259 -3.88 -16.32 -25.23
N LEU A 260 -4.46 -15.16 -25.55
CA LEU A 260 -5.85 -14.83 -25.20
C LEU A 260 -6.89 -15.53 -26.08
N ARG A 261 -6.50 -16.07 -27.24
CA ARG A 261 -7.44 -16.58 -28.24
C ARG A 261 -7.62 -18.09 -28.17
N ASN A 262 -6.50 -18.81 -28.16
CA ASN A 262 -6.46 -20.26 -28.22
C ASN A 262 -5.89 -20.88 -26.94
N GLY A 263 -5.40 -20.05 -26.02
CA GLY A 263 -4.78 -20.48 -24.77
C GLY A 263 -5.78 -20.75 -23.64
N ARG A 264 -5.23 -21.24 -22.53
CA ARG A 264 -5.99 -21.60 -21.32
C ARG A 264 -6.68 -20.42 -20.64
N GLU A 265 -6.20 -19.20 -20.86
CA GLU A 265 -6.71 -17.98 -20.21
C GLU A 265 -8.18 -17.74 -20.53
N LYS A 266 -8.59 -18.01 -21.77
CA LYS A 266 -9.99 -17.93 -22.19
C LYS A 266 -10.87 -18.90 -21.39
N GLY A 267 -10.31 -20.00 -20.91
CA GLY A 267 -11.00 -21.01 -20.11
C GLY A 267 -11.20 -20.66 -18.63
N ARG A 268 -10.37 -19.77 -18.07
CA ARG A 268 -10.21 -19.63 -16.61
C ARG A 268 -11.46 -19.06 -15.94
N TRP A 269 -11.76 -19.63 -14.76
CA TRP A 269 -12.86 -19.26 -13.86
C TRP A 269 -14.27 -19.24 -14.46
N MET A 270 -14.48 -19.90 -15.61
CA MET A 270 -15.80 -20.05 -16.22
C MET A 270 -16.59 -21.26 -15.72
N ARG A 271 -15.93 -22.21 -15.06
CA ARG A 271 -16.55 -23.45 -14.58
C ARG A 271 -16.16 -23.72 -13.14
N ASP A 272 -17.12 -24.20 -12.38
CA ASP A 272 -16.91 -24.73 -11.05
C ASP A 272 -16.78 -26.25 -11.15
N ASP A 273 -15.71 -26.82 -10.60
CA ASP A 273 -15.51 -28.27 -10.59
C ASP A 273 -15.99 -28.94 -9.29
N GLY A 274 -16.59 -28.17 -8.36
CA GLY A 274 -16.98 -28.63 -7.04
C GLY A 274 -15.80 -29.02 -6.14
N ALA A 275 -14.56 -28.76 -6.57
CA ALA A 275 -13.32 -29.12 -5.92
C ALA A 275 -12.39 -27.89 -5.80
N LEU A 276 -11.33 -27.79 -6.59
CA LEU A 276 -10.34 -26.71 -6.46
C LEU A 276 -10.67 -25.48 -7.32
N SER A 277 -11.46 -25.64 -8.37
CA SER A 277 -11.72 -24.59 -9.34
C SER A 277 -13.08 -23.97 -9.06
N TYR A 278 -13.08 -22.71 -8.61
CA TYR A 278 -14.32 -21.96 -8.42
C TYR A 278 -14.59 -21.11 -9.65
N SER A 279 -15.85 -21.05 -10.08
CA SER A 279 -16.25 -20.09 -11.11
C SER A 279 -16.46 -18.71 -10.50
N ILE A 280 -16.17 -17.65 -11.27
CA ILE A 280 -16.47 -16.28 -10.84
C ILE A 280 -17.96 -16.12 -10.53
N ASP A 281 -18.85 -16.70 -11.34
CA ASP A 281 -20.29 -16.61 -11.12
C ASP A 281 -20.71 -17.24 -9.80
N ALA A 282 -20.16 -18.43 -9.46
CA ALA A 282 -20.42 -19.07 -8.17
C ALA A 282 -19.89 -18.26 -6.99
N VAL A 283 -18.69 -17.65 -7.11
CA VAL A 283 -18.12 -16.80 -6.06
C VAL A 283 -18.97 -15.54 -5.85
N LEU A 284 -19.33 -14.85 -6.93
CA LEU A 284 -20.16 -13.64 -6.84
C LEU A 284 -21.56 -13.93 -6.30
N ALA A 285 -22.14 -15.08 -6.61
CA ALA A 285 -23.44 -15.51 -6.10
C ALA A 285 -23.47 -15.77 -4.58
N THR A 286 -22.31 -15.84 -3.90
CA THR A 286 -22.25 -15.89 -2.42
C THR A 286 -22.62 -14.57 -1.77
N LYS A 287 -22.76 -13.50 -2.56
CA LYS A 287 -23.16 -12.17 -2.10
C LYS A 287 -24.39 -11.69 -2.86
N PRO A 288 -25.15 -10.74 -2.30
CA PRO A 288 -26.24 -10.11 -3.04
C PRO A 288 -25.71 -9.51 -4.34
N ASN A 289 -26.46 -9.67 -5.43
CA ASN A 289 -26.05 -9.24 -6.76
C ASN A 289 -25.63 -7.76 -6.78
N GLY A 290 -24.47 -7.47 -7.38
CA GLY A 290 -23.93 -6.11 -7.51
C GLY A 290 -23.23 -5.54 -6.26
N THR A 291 -23.08 -6.32 -5.18
CA THR A 291 -22.38 -5.85 -3.97
C THR A 291 -20.86 -5.95 -4.05
N VAL A 292 -20.32 -6.91 -4.81
CA VAL A 292 -18.89 -6.99 -5.13
C VAL A 292 -18.61 -6.08 -6.32
N ARG A 293 -17.82 -5.01 -6.12
CA ARG A 293 -17.66 -3.93 -7.11
C ARG A 293 -16.20 -3.56 -7.35
N ILE A 294 -15.38 -3.62 -6.31
CA ILE A 294 -13.96 -3.27 -6.36
C ILE A 294 -13.14 -4.40 -5.74
N GLY A 295 -12.12 -4.86 -6.46
CA GLY A 295 -11.24 -5.91 -5.99
C GLY A 295 -9.76 -5.69 -6.27
N LEU A 296 -8.97 -6.57 -5.69
CA LEU A 296 -7.53 -6.68 -5.91
C LEU A 296 -7.20 -8.09 -6.35
N ASP A 297 -6.35 -8.23 -7.37
CA ASP A 297 -5.82 -9.50 -7.84
C ASP A 297 -4.31 -9.51 -7.63
N ILE A 298 -3.86 -10.26 -6.61
CA ILE A 298 -2.46 -10.35 -6.23
C ILE A 298 -1.78 -11.33 -7.18
N GLY A 299 -0.87 -10.82 -8.01
CA GLY A 299 -0.12 -11.65 -8.95
C GLY A 299 -0.96 -12.14 -10.12
N GLY A 300 -1.85 -11.31 -10.66
CA GLY A 300 -2.82 -11.70 -11.69
C GLY A 300 -2.24 -12.03 -13.08
N GLY A 301 -0.92 -12.12 -13.21
CA GLY A 301 -0.22 -12.46 -14.44
C GLY A 301 -0.58 -11.50 -15.56
N SER A 302 -1.25 -11.99 -16.60
CA SER A 302 -1.67 -11.20 -17.77
C SER A 302 -2.99 -10.44 -17.58
N GLY A 303 -3.63 -10.52 -16.39
CA GLY A 303 -4.85 -9.77 -16.05
C GLY A 303 -6.16 -10.48 -16.41
N THR A 304 -6.13 -11.80 -16.62
CA THR A 304 -7.32 -12.56 -17.05
C THR A 304 -8.44 -12.53 -16.02
N PHE A 305 -8.12 -12.62 -14.72
CA PHE A 305 -9.13 -12.53 -13.67
C PHE A 305 -9.81 -11.16 -13.69
N ALA A 306 -9.02 -10.07 -13.76
CA ALA A 306 -9.55 -8.71 -13.88
C ALA A 306 -10.42 -8.53 -15.13
N ALA A 307 -10.03 -9.09 -16.29
CA ALA A 307 -10.87 -9.07 -17.50
C ALA A 307 -12.23 -9.74 -17.27
N ARG A 308 -12.24 -10.92 -16.65
CA ARG A 308 -13.47 -11.68 -16.35
C ARG A 308 -14.38 -10.99 -15.33
N MET A 309 -13.77 -10.32 -14.36
CA MET A 309 -14.48 -9.53 -13.36
C MET A 309 -15.07 -8.25 -14.00
N GLN A 310 -14.35 -7.61 -14.94
CA GLN A 310 -14.83 -6.44 -15.67
C GLN A 310 -16.02 -6.75 -16.58
N GLU A 311 -16.08 -7.94 -17.20
CA GLU A 311 -17.27 -8.42 -17.93
C GLU A 311 -18.54 -8.45 -17.06
N ARG A 312 -18.37 -8.49 -15.73
CA ARG A 312 -19.44 -8.50 -14.72
C ARG A 312 -19.57 -7.17 -13.99
N GLY A 313 -18.91 -6.11 -14.48
CA GLY A 313 -18.96 -4.78 -13.90
C GLY A 313 -18.13 -4.60 -12.61
N VAL A 314 -17.20 -5.51 -12.32
CA VAL A 314 -16.31 -5.41 -11.17
C VAL A 314 -14.96 -4.84 -11.61
N THR A 315 -14.53 -3.75 -10.97
CA THR A 315 -13.21 -3.16 -11.21
C THR A 315 -12.17 -3.84 -10.36
N VAL A 316 -11.11 -4.37 -10.98
CA VAL A 316 -10.03 -5.06 -10.27
C VAL A 316 -8.71 -4.36 -10.56
N VAL A 317 -7.98 -4.04 -9.49
CA VAL A 317 -6.56 -3.67 -9.57
C VAL A 317 -5.74 -4.95 -9.56
N THR A 318 -4.85 -5.14 -10.54
CA THR A 318 -4.02 -6.35 -10.64
C THR A 318 -2.58 -6.01 -10.31
N THR A 319 -2.01 -6.64 -9.29
CA THR A 319 -0.57 -6.56 -9.05
C THR A 319 0.17 -7.57 -9.93
N SER A 320 1.29 -7.14 -10.51
CA SER A 320 2.13 -8.02 -11.33
C SER A 320 3.56 -7.51 -11.42
N MET A 321 4.50 -8.43 -11.59
CA MET A 321 5.90 -8.13 -11.91
C MET A 321 6.19 -8.52 -13.35
N ASN A 322 7.12 -7.84 -14.01
CA ASN A 322 7.45 -8.07 -15.43
C ASN A 322 8.53 -9.17 -15.62
N PHE A 323 8.27 -10.38 -15.13
CA PHE A 323 9.21 -11.52 -15.24
C PHE A 323 9.36 -12.04 -16.69
N ASP A 324 10.33 -11.50 -17.43
CA ASP A 324 10.59 -11.78 -18.86
C ASP A 324 9.33 -11.68 -19.73
N GLY A 325 8.43 -10.78 -19.37
CA GLY A 325 7.18 -10.51 -20.06
C GLY A 325 6.61 -9.15 -19.63
N PRO A 326 6.00 -8.40 -20.55
CA PRO A 326 5.48 -7.05 -20.30
C PRO A 326 4.11 -7.08 -19.61
N PHE A 327 3.99 -7.79 -18.49
CA PHE A 327 2.69 -8.06 -17.85
C PHE A 327 1.91 -6.77 -17.55
N ASN A 328 2.55 -5.80 -16.90
CA ASN A 328 1.88 -4.54 -16.54
C ASN A 328 1.38 -3.78 -17.77
N SER A 329 2.21 -3.63 -18.80
CA SER A 329 1.82 -2.95 -20.05
C SER A 329 0.77 -3.74 -20.85
N PHE A 330 0.81 -5.07 -20.79
CA PHE A 330 -0.19 -5.94 -21.41
C PHE A 330 -1.55 -5.82 -20.71
N ILE A 331 -1.58 -5.83 -19.37
CA ILE A 331 -2.80 -5.58 -18.57
C ILE A 331 -3.39 -4.20 -18.94
N ALA A 332 -2.56 -3.15 -18.96
CA ALA A 332 -3.01 -1.81 -19.35
C ALA A 332 -3.59 -1.78 -20.78
N SER A 333 -2.94 -2.44 -21.74
CA SER A 333 -3.40 -2.51 -23.14
C SER A 333 -4.75 -3.20 -23.30
N ARG A 334 -5.17 -4.00 -22.31
CA ARG A 334 -6.50 -4.65 -22.27
C ARG A 334 -7.59 -3.72 -21.71
N GLY A 335 -7.25 -2.54 -21.20
CA GLY A 335 -8.18 -1.62 -20.52
C GLY A 335 -8.38 -1.94 -19.04
N LEU A 336 -7.41 -2.61 -18.41
CA LEU A 336 -7.41 -3.03 -17.01
C LEU A 336 -6.40 -2.21 -16.21
N VAL A 337 -6.47 -2.29 -14.87
CA VAL A 337 -5.62 -1.49 -13.96
C VAL A 337 -4.45 -2.33 -13.44
N PRO A 338 -3.23 -2.20 -14.00
CA PRO A 338 -2.04 -2.84 -13.43
C PRO A 338 -1.45 -2.03 -12.27
N MET A 339 -0.77 -2.72 -11.38
CA MET A 339 0.07 -2.13 -10.36
C MET A 339 1.39 -2.92 -10.25
N HIS A 340 2.50 -2.28 -10.56
CA HIS A 340 3.82 -2.90 -10.47
C HIS A 340 4.24 -2.93 -9.00
N LEU A 341 3.93 -4.03 -8.32
CA LEU A 341 4.08 -4.18 -6.87
C LEU A 341 4.56 -5.58 -6.52
N SER A 342 5.62 -5.69 -5.71
CA SER A 342 6.05 -6.98 -5.17
C SER A 342 5.22 -7.41 -3.97
N ILE A 343 5.32 -8.69 -3.57
CA ILE A 343 4.61 -9.22 -2.41
C ILE A 343 5.14 -8.66 -1.07
N ALA A 344 6.33 -8.07 -1.06
CA ALA A 344 6.93 -7.49 0.14
C ALA A 344 6.34 -6.12 0.48
N HIS A 345 5.64 -5.48 -0.46
CA HIS A 345 5.06 -4.16 -0.25
C HIS A 345 3.69 -4.27 0.44
N ARG A 346 3.47 -3.44 1.47
CA ARG A 346 2.15 -3.28 2.10
C ARG A 346 1.13 -2.80 1.07
N LEU A 347 0.00 -3.47 0.95
CA LEU A 347 -1.06 -3.13 0.00
C LEU A 347 -1.46 -1.65 0.13
N PRO A 348 -1.30 -0.83 -0.93
CA PRO A 348 -1.50 0.62 -0.90
C PRO A 348 -2.98 1.01 -0.97
N PHE A 349 -3.84 0.28 -0.25
CA PHE A 349 -5.26 0.54 -0.11
C PHE A 349 -5.55 0.94 1.34
N PHE A 350 -6.53 1.82 1.52
CA PHE A 350 -7.03 2.15 2.85
C PHE A 350 -7.80 0.96 3.44
N ASP A 351 -7.86 0.92 4.77
CA ASP A 351 -8.49 -0.16 5.52
C ASP A 351 -9.98 -0.28 5.14
N GLY A 352 -10.46 -1.51 4.94
CA GLY A 352 -11.87 -1.78 4.72
C GLY A 352 -12.45 -1.24 3.40
N THR A 353 -11.66 -1.08 2.35
CA THR A 353 -12.11 -0.47 1.08
C THR A 353 -12.45 -1.47 -0.02
N LEU A 354 -11.92 -2.69 0.01
CA LEU A 354 -12.11 -3.70 -1.05
C LEU A 354 -13.25 -4.68 -0.75
N ASP A 355 -13.95 -5.11 -1.80
CA ASP A 355 -15.01 -6.13 -1.72
C ASP A 355 -14.45 -7.54 -1.86
N ILE A 356 -13.42 -7.71 -2.69
CA ILE A 356 -12.79 -9.00 -2.95
C ILE A 356 -11.28 -8.85 -3.13
N VAL A 357 -10.52 -9.76 -2.54
CA VAL A 357 -9.10 -9.96 -2.86
C VAL A 357 -8.96 -11.36 -3.41
N HIS A 358 -8.34 -11.48 -4.57
CA HIS A 358 -8.03 -12.74 -5.23
C HIS A 358 -6.51 -12.92 -5.28
N SER A 359 -6.04 -14.17 -5.13
CA SER A 359 -4.66 -14.53 -5.36
C SER A 359 -4.59 -15.93 -5.95
N MET A 360 -3.90 -16.09 -7.07
CA MET A 360 -3.63 -17.39 -7.68
C MET A 360 -2.13 -17.61 -7.84
N HIS A 361 -1.63 -18.75 -7.37
CA HIS A 361 -0.22 -19.20 -7.51
C HIS A 361 0.88 -18.34 -6.89
N VAL A 362 0.66 -17.06 -6.58
CA VAL A 362 1.67 -16.19 -5.95
C VAL A 362 1.80 -16.49 -4.46
N LEU A 363 0.71 -16.40 -3.69
CA LEU A 363 0.72 -16.80 -2.29
C LEU A 363 0.89 -18.32 -2.19
N SER A 364 2.06 -18.78 -1.72
CA SER A 364 2.37 -20.20 -1.51
C SER A 364 3.63 -20.38 -0.65
N HIS A 365 4.02 -21.63 -0.41
CA HIS A 365 5.12 -22.00 0.49
C HIS A 365 6.50 -21.39 0.16
N TRP A 366 6.74 -20.82 -1.03
CA TRP A 366 8.03 -20.15 -1.30
C TRP A 366 8.21 -18.86 -0.47
N ILE A 367 7.12 -18.28 0.03
CA ILE A 367 7.14 -17.08 0.89
C ILE A 367 7.47 -17.51 2.32
N PRO A 368 8.42 -16.85 3.01
CA PRO A 368 8.69 -17.10 4.42
C PRO A 368 7.42 -16.96 5.28
N ASP A 369 7.19 -17.90 6.20
CA ASP A 369 5.92 -18.02 6.93
C ASP A 369 5.48 -16.72 7.63
N ALA A 370 6.41 -16.02 8.29
CA ALA A 370 6.11 -14.73 8.94
C ALA A 370 5.67 -13.65 7.93
N MET A 371 6.29 -13.60 6.75
CA MET A 371 5.94 -12.64 5.70
C MET A 371 4.58 -12.98 5.08
N LEU A 372 4.29 -14.27 4.90
CA LEU A 372 2.97 -14.72 4.45
C LEU A 372 1.88 -14.34 5.46
N GLU A 373 2.13 -14.54 6.76
CA GLU A 373 1.20 -14.14 7.82
C GLU A 373 0.92 -12.62 7.79
N PHE A 374 1.96 -11.79 7.67
CA PHE A 374 1.79 -10.34 7.49
C PHE A 374 0.97 -10.00 6.25
N ALA A 375 1.21 -10.66 5.12
CA ALA A 375 0.45 -10.45 3.89
C ALA A 375 -1.04 -10.83 4.09
N LEU A 376 -1.34 -11.92 4.81
CA LEU A 376 -2.71 -12.33 5.11
C LEU A 376 -3.43 -11.33 6.03
N PHE A 377 -2.76 -10.79 7.04
CA PHE A 377 -3.30 -9.71 7.87
C PHE A 377 -3.52 -8.43 7.05
N ASP A 378 -2.66 -8.14 6.09
CA ASP A 378 -2.80 -6.98 5.21
C ASP A 378 -3.99 -7.13 4.25
N ILE A 379 -4.23 -8.35 3.75
CA ILE A 379 -5.45 -8.71 3.00
C ILE A 379 -6.69 -8.53 3.86
N TYR A 380 -6.67 -9.03 5.11
CA TYR A 380 -7.76 -8.84 6.07
C TYR A 380 -8.02 -7.35 6.34
N ARG A 381 -6.97 -6.54 6.45
CA ARG A 381 -7.05 -5.09 6.67
C ARG A 381 -7.77 -4.38 5.52
N VAL A 382 -7.40 -4.64 4.26
CA VAL A 382 -7.96 -3.93 3.10
C VAL A 382 -9.39 -4.36 2.76
N LEU A 383 -9.79 -5.57 3.15
CA LEU A 383 -11.17 -6.06 2.96
C LEU A 383 -12.15 -5.37 3.92
N ARG A 384 -13.31 -4.97 3.40
CA ARG A 384 -14.42 -4.47 4.21
C ARG A 384 -15.12 -5.59 4.98
N PRO A 385 -15.91 -5.30 6.03
CA PRO A 385 -16.75 -6.30 6.68
C PRO A 385 -17.63 -7.04 5.65
N GLY A 386 -17.64 -8.36 5.69
CA GLY A 386 -18.32 -9.22 4.69
C GLY A 386 -17.58 -9.38 3.35
N GLY A 387 -16.41 -8.75 3.19
CA GLY A 387 -15.56 -8.87 1.99
C GLY A 387 -14.95 -10.26 1.84
N LEU A 388 -14.66 -10.64 0.59
CA LEU A 388 -14.22 -11.98 0.22
C LEU A 388 -12.70 -12.03 0.01
N PHE A 389 -12.03 -12.99 0.62
CA PHE A 389 -10.71 -13.42 0.22
C PHE A 389 -10.81 -14.74 -0.54
N TRP A 390 -10.49 -14.72 -1.83
CA TRP A 390 -10.43 -15.90 -2.68
C TRP A 390 -8.97 -16.30 -2.90
N LEU A 391 -8.57 -17.37 -2.21
CA LEU A 391 -7.27 -18.01 -2.38
C LEU A 391 -7.41 -19.18 -3.37
N ASP A 392 -6.78 -19.05 -4.54
CA ASP A 392 -6.92 -20.01 -5.63
C ASP A 392 -5.65 -20.83 -5.83
N HIS A 393 -5.74 -22.16 -5.66
CA HIS A 393 -4.63 -23.11 -5.82
C HIS A 393 -3.35 -22.71 -5.07
N PHE A 394 -3.48 -22.32 -3.79
CA PHE A 394 -2.35 -22.20 -2.86
C PHE A 394 -1.62 -23.54 -2.77
N PHE A 395 -0.29 -23.51 -2.82
CA PHE A 395 0.53 -24.72 -2.84
C PHE A 395 1.44 -24.81 -1.60
N CYS A 396 1.46 -25.99 -0.97
CA CYS A 396 2.40 -26.31 0.11
C CYS A 396 2.74 -27.81 0.18
N LEU A 397 3.70 -28.16 1.04
CA LEU A 397 3.96 -29.54 1.40
C LEU A 397 2.84 -30.07 2.32
N GLY A 398 2.49 -31.34 2.16
CA GLY A 398 1.43 -31.99 2.94
C GLY A 398 1.73 -32.06 4.43
N THR A 399 3.02 -32.13 4.80
CA THR A 399 3.48 -32.08 6.19
C THR A 399 3.20 -30.73 6.85
N GLN A 400 3.10 -29.65 6.07
CA GLN A 400 2.89 -28.27 6.54
C GLN A 400 1.42 -27.85 6.54
N MET A 401 0.56 -28.56 5.80
CA MET A 401 -0.85 -28.18 5.64
C MET A 401 -1.55 -28.01 7.00
N ASN A 402 -1.52 -29.06 7.84
CA ASN A 402 -2.22 -29.05 9.13
C ASN A 402 -1.38 -28.50 10.29
N THR A 403 -0.06 -28.43 10.13
CA THR A 403 0.88 -28.01 11.19
C THR A 403 1.23 -26.53 11.12
N THR A 404 1.21 -25.94 9.92
CA THR A 404 1.62 -24.54 9.68
C THR A 404 0.46 -23.74 9.08
N TYR A 405 -0.03 -24.13 7.90
CA TYR A 405 -0.89 -23.24 7.11
C TYR A 405 -2.34 -23.18 7.60
N VAL A 406 -2.97 -24.32 7.92
CA VAL A 406 -4.34 -24.32 8.49
C VAL A 406 -4.41 -23.51 9.81
N PRO A 407 -3.51 -23.70 10.79
CA PRO A 407 -3.45 -22.84 11.97
C PRO A 407 -3.28 -21.36 11.63
N MET A 408 -2.35 -21.02 10.73
CA MET A 408 -2.12 -19.64 10.29
C MET A 408 -3.39 -19.01 9.71
N PHE A 409 -4.08 -19.68 8.77
CA PHE A 409 -5.34 -19.18 8.20
C PHE A 409 -6.44 -19.00 9.25
N ASN A 410 -6.54 -19.92 10.23
CA ASN A 410 -7.52 -19.81 11.30
C ASN A 410 -7.24 -18.58 12.21
N GLN A 411 -5.98 -18.24 12.43
CA GLN A 411 -5.57 -17.13 13.29
C GLN A 411 -5.92 -15.75 12.71
N ILE A 412 -6.00 -15.61 11.39
CA ILE A 412 -6.35 -14.34 10.73
C ILE A 412 -7.79 -13.91 11.04
N GLY A 413 -8.69 -14.87 11.32
CA GLY A 413 -10.07 -14.59 11.71
C GLY A 413 -11.07 -14.45 10.56
N PHE A 414 -10.83 -15.12 9.43
CA PHE A 414 -11.84 -15.24 8.36
C PHE A 414 -12.83 -16.39 8.64
N ASN A 415 -14.09 -16.19 8.24
CA ASN A 415 -15.08 -17.25 8.14
C ASN A 415 -14.86 -18.07 6.86
N LYS A 416 -14.97 -19.40 6.94
CA LYS A 416 -14.82 -20.29 5.78
C LYS A 416 -16.14 -20.42 5.03
N VAL A 417 -16.20 -19.92 3.79
CA VAL A 417 -17.34 -20.10 2.88
C VAL A 417 -17.16 -21.37 2.07
N ARG A 418 -15.97 -21.55 1.49
CA ARG A 418 -15.56 -22.80 0.82
C ARG A 418 -14.11 -23.12 1.18
N TRP A 419 -13.80 -24.41 1.30
CA TRP A 419 -12.47 -24.90 1.63
C TRP A 419 -12.26 -26.26 0.98
N ASN A 420 -11.36 -26.34 0.01
CA ASN A 420 -11.09 -27.57 -0.72
C ASN A 420 -9.58 -27.79 -0.84
N ALA A 421 -9.10 -28.95 -0.41
CA ALA A 421 -7.71 -29.33 -0.55
C ALA A 421 -7.59 -30.65 -1.33
N ARG A 422 -6.58 -30.76 -2.21
CA ARG A 422 -6.30 -31.97 -2.97
C ARG A 422 -4.79 -32.13 -3.17
N ARG A 423 -4.33 -33.37 -3.24
CA ARG A 423 -2.94 -33.67 -3.63
C ARG A 423 -2.62 -33.13 -5.02
N LYS A 424 -1.46 -32.49 -5.11
CA LYS A 424 -0.83 -32.05 -6.36
C LYS A 424 -0.05 -33.22 -6.94
N LEU A 425 -0.42 -33.65 -8.14
CA LEU A 425 0.09 -34.89 -8.76
C LEU A 425 0.99 -34.64 -9.99
N ASP A 426 1.14 -33.39 -10.42
CA ASP A 426 1.90 -32.97 -11.60
C ASP A 426 3.40 -33.33 -11.52
N ARG A 427 3.99 -33.32 -10.32
CA ARG A 427 5.39 -33.72 -10.05
C ARG A 427 5.51 -35.13 -9.46
N GLY A 428 4.41 -35.88 -9.42
CA GLY A 428 4.34 -37.24 -8.89
C GLY A 428 3.99 -37.29 -7.40
N ILE A 429 3.32 -38.37 -7.00
CA ILE A 429 2.73 -38.56 -5.66
C ILE A 429 3.75 -38.51 -4.51
N LYS A 430 5.02 -38.82 -4.80
CA LYS A 430 6.11 -38.89 -3.82
C LYS A 430 6.49 -37.52 -3.25
N MET A 431 6.21 -36.43 -3.97
CA MET A 431 6.55 -35.07 -3.52
C MET A 431 5.67 -34.62 -2.35
N ASN A 432 4.56 -35.32 -2.08
CA ASN A 432 3.58 -34.99 -1.03
C ASN A 432 3.16 -33.51 -1.08
N GLU A 433 2.94 -33.01 -2.28
CA GLU A 433 2.53 -31.64 -2.56
C GLU A 433 1.00 -31.53 -2.53
N TRP A 434 0.46 -30.40 -2.05
CA TRP A 434 -0.99 -30.18 -1.94
C TRP A 434 -1.39 -28.82 -2.48
N TYR A 435 -2.53 -28.79 -3.15
CA TYR A 435 -3.26 -27.57 -3.47
C TYR A 435 -4.39 -27.34 -2.48
N LEU A 436 -4.60 -26.07 -2.14
CA LEU A 436 -5.71 -25.56 -1.36
C LEU A 436 -6.36 -24.42 -2.16
N SER A 437 -7.66 -24.53 -2.38
CA SER A 437 -8.50 -23.42 -2.81
C SER A 437 -9.51 -23.11 -1.70
N ALA A 438 -9.66 -21.83 -1.38
CA ALA A 438 -10.53 -21.38 -0.31
C ALA A 438 -11.23 -20.08 -0.71
N LEU A 439 -12.51 -19.99 -0.36
CA LEU A 439 -13.27 -18.75 -0.34
C LEU A 439 -13.54 -18.42 1.12
N LEU A 440 -12.98 -17.31 1.56
CA LEU A 440 -12.98 -16.86 2.93
C LEU A 440 -13.72 -15.52 3.01
N GLU A 441 -14.42 -15.27 4.10
CA GLU A 441 -15.20 -14.06 4.31
C GLU A 441 -14.74 -13.35 5.58
N LYS A 442 -14.51 -12.03 5.49
CA LYS A 442 -14.25 -11.20 6.65
C LYS A 442 -15.53 -11.09 7.50
N PRO A 443 -15.50 -11.41 8.81
CA PRO A 443 -16.66 -11.26 9.68
C PRO A 443 -17.24 -9.84 9.63
N THR A 444 -18.56 -9.74 9.80
CA THR A 444 -19.29 -8.46 9.81
C THR A 444 -19.35 -7.80 11.19
N THR A 445 -19.00 -8.55 12.24
CA THR A 445 -19.15 -8.18 13.66
C THR A 445 -17.87 -8.42 14.43
#